data_AF-A0A3A8YYU6-F1
#
_entry.id   AF-A0A3A8YYU6-F1
#
_cell.length_a   1.000
_cell.length_b   1.000
_cell.length_c   1.000
_cell.angle_alpha   90.00
_cell.angle_beta   90.00
_cell.angle_gamma   90.00
#
_symmetry.space_group_name_H-M   'P 1'
#
loop_
_entity.id
_entity.type
_entity.pdbx_description
1 polymer ?
#
loop_
_entity_poly.entity_id
_entity_poly.type
_entity_poly.pdbx_seq_one_letter_code
_entity_poly.pdbx_strand_id
1 'polypeptide(L)'
;MKHKFIASLLCICLLLCSISMMPEKRAQAKTVYLTSNAITVVKGQYAFIGLKMNSKVQWSVAGGNIKIHKTSGKGKPWPYCYVKAVKTGTGIVKCIVNKKILKCKVKVLAKSAFIGDFTDDAREVYLDIFKNGSKYVGFFRQFRLAQMDWLEGTIKNGILTLSGSDPAGKPITVTLSCKGSKRIFTFKKTVWEHFTQGSTVILKKCSGSDGYKHALAGFM
;
A
#
# COMPACT_ATOMS: atom_id res chain seq x y z
N MET A 1 6.36 -24.95 -36.29
CA MET A 1 5.77 -24.27 -35.12
C MET A 1 6.76 -24.11 -33.95
N LYS A 2 7.93 -23.47 -34.15
CA LYS A 2 8.92 -23.23 -33.06
C LYS A 2 9.34 -21.77 -32.89
N HIS A 3 9.03 -20.87 -33.84
CA HIS A 3 9.48 -19.47 -33.79
C HIS A 3 8.54 -18.49 -33.05
N LYS A 4 7.27 -18.84 -32.80
CA LYS A 4 6.33 -17.94 -32.09
C LYS A 4 6.54 -17.90 -30.57
N PHE A 5 7.14 -18.94 -29.97
CA PHE A 5 7.39 -18.99 -28.52
C PHE A 5 8.62 -18.19 -28.09
N ILE A 6 9.64 -18.09 -28.95
CA ILE A 6 10.91 -17.41 -28.63
C ILE A 6 10.71 -15.90 -28.52
N ALA A 7 9.91 -15.29 -29.39
CA ALA A 7 9.60 -13.86 -29.34
C ALA A 7 8.82 -13.46 -28.06
N SER A 8 7.95 -14.34 -27.55
CA SER A 8 7.18 -14.07 -26.33
C SER A 8 8.03 -14.20 -25.05
N LEU A 9 9.06 -15.05 -25.05
CA LEU A 9 9.96 -15.19 -23.91
C LEU A 9 10.97 -14.03 -23.85
N LEU A 10 11.48 -13.58 -25.01
CA LEU A 10 12.40 -12.44 -25.11
C LEU A 10 11.75 -11.11 -24.66
N CYS A 11 10.46 -10.92 -24.94
CA CYS A 11 9.75 -9.71 -24.55
C CYS A 11 9.53 -9.61 -23.02
N ILE A 12 9.44 -10.75 -22.32
CA ILE A 12 9.33 -10.81 -20.85
C ILE A 12 10.69 -10.54 -20.19
N CYS A 13 11.80 -11.02 -20.77
CA CYS A 13 13.15 -10.73 -20.27
C CYS A 13 13.53 -9.25 -20.43
N LEU A 14 13.10 -8.58 -21.51
CA LEU A 14 13.36 -7.14 -21.74
C LEU A 14 12.58 -6.23 -20.77
N LEU A 15 11.38 -6.65 -20.33
CA LEU A 15 10.60 -5.97 -19.28
C LEU A 15 11.22 -6.13 -17.88
N LEU A 16 11.88 -7.25 -17.61
CA LEU A 16 12.61 -7.47 -16.36
C LEU A 16 13.95 -6.69 -16.34
N CYS A 17 14.60 -6.50 -17.49
CA CYS A 17 15.83 -5.73 -17.60
C CYS A 17 15.60 -4.21 -17.45
N SER A 18 14.47 -3.68 -17.94
CA SER A 18 14.15 -2.25 -17.84
C SER A 18 13.74 -1.79 -16.43
N ILE A 19 13.41 -2.72 -15.52
CA ILE A 19 13.25 -2.42 -14.08
C ILE A 19 14.61 -2.32 -13.37
N SER A 20 15.69 -2.87 -13.96
CA SER A 20 17.02 -2.93 -13.35
C SER A 20 17.96 -1.75 -13.66
N MET A 21 17.61 -0.88 -14.61
CA MET A 21 18.51 0.18 -15.10
C MET A 21 17.97 1.62 -15.00
N MET A 22 17.33 1.99 -13.88
CA MET A 22 17.22 3.41 -13.53
C MET A 22 18.24 3.78 -12.44
N PRO A 23 19.35 4.46 -12.79
CA PRO A 23 20.27 5.03 -11.83
C PRO A 23 19.74 6.39 -11.36
N GLU A 24 18.64 6.41 -10.61
CA GLU A 24 18.32 7.57 -9.80
C GLU A 24 18.92 7.37 -8.40
N LYS A 25 19.68 8.36 -7.94
CA LYS A 25 20.26 8.44 -6.59
C LYS A 25 19.27 7.89 -5.56
N ARG A 26 19.52 6.65 -5.12
CA ARG A 26 18.63 5.88 -4.26
C ARG A 26 18.46 6.62 -2.94
N ALA A 27 17.30 7.23 -2.71
CA ALA A 27 16.85 7.49 -1.35
C ALA A 27 16.75 6.13 -0.65
N GLN A 28 17.77 5.77 0.12
CA GLN A 28 17.82 4.49 0.82
C GLN A 28 16.63 4.41 1.78
N ALA A 29 15.74 3.45 1.54
CA ALA A 29 14.76 3.05 2.54
C ALA A 29 15.52 2.52 3.76
N LYS A 30 15.74 3.36 4.75
CA LYS A 30 16.29 2.94 6.03
C LYS A 30 15.14 2.51 6.94
N THR A 31 15.21 1.29 7.46
CA THR A 31 14.47 0.94 8.67
C THR A 31 15.22 1.62 9.82
N VAL A 32 14.79 2.82 10.19
CA VAL A 32 15.42 3.55 11.30
C VAL A 32 14.55 3.38 12.54
N TYR A 33 15.12 2.88 13.62
CA TYR A 33 14.53 2.98 14.94
C TYR A 33 14.67 4.44 15.40
N LEU A 34 13.77 5.30 14.94
CA LEU A 34 13.83 6.72 15.28
C LEU A 34 13.31 6.94 16.69
N THR A 35 14.22 7.37 17.55
CA THR A 35 13.98 7.83 18.92
C THR A 35 13.23 9.16 18.96
N SER A 36 13.19 9.90 17.84
CA SER A 36 12.67 11.26 17.73
C SER A 36 11.70 11.46 16.56
N ASN A 37 10.68 12.28 16.84
CA ASN A 37 9.46 12.56 16.11
C ASN A 37 9.61 13.27 14.75
N ALA A 38 10.72 13.10 14.03
CA ALA A 38 11.00 13.78 12.77
C ALA A 38 11.30 12.75 11.68
N ILE A 39 10.57 12.82 10.57
CA ILE A 39 10.72 11.92 9.42
C ILE A 39 11.08 12.75 8.19
N THR A 40 12.24 12.48 7.61
CA THR A 40 12.61 13.07 6.32
C THR A 40 11.96 12.26 5.21
N VAL A 41 11.20 12.95 4.37
CA VAL A 41 10.40 12.35 3.30
C VAL A 41 10.52 13.17 2.03
N VAL A 42 10.36 12.49 0.90
CA VAL A 42 10.20 13.09 -0.42
C VAL A 42 8.72 13.11 -0.76
N LYS A 43 8.23 14.17 -1.41
CA LYS A 43 6.83 14.28 -1.85
C LYS A 43 6.38 12.99 -2.54
N GLY A 44 5.24 12.44 -2.10
CA GLY A 44 4.67 11.19 -2.59
C GLY A 44 5.14 9.93 -1.85
N GLN A 45 6.14 10.00 -0.97
CA GLN A 45 6.51 8.88 -0.11
C GLN A 45 5.50 8.67 1.02
N TYR A 46 5.46 7.43 1.50
CA TYR A 46 4.67 7.02 2.64
C TYR A 46 5.58 6.63 3.80
N ALA A 47 5.09 6.80 5.02
CA ALA A 47 5.73 6.28 6.20
C ALA A 47 4.73 5.56 7.11
N PHE A 48 5.19 4.46 7.70
CA PHE A 48 4.47 3.64 8.65
C PHE A 48 4.94 3.93 10.05
N ILE A 49 4.01 4.23 10.93
CA ILE A 49 4.28 4.47 12.33
C ILE A 49 3.49 3.45 13.13
N GLY A 50 4.16 2.64 13.94
CA GLY A 50 3.52 1.62 14.78
C GLY A 50 4.00 1.69 16.22
N LEU A 51 3.12 1.29 17.14
CA LEU A 51 3.45 1.19 18.56
C LEU A 51 3.16 -0.24 19.05
N LYS A 52 4.16 -0.88 19.67
CA LYS A 52 4.05 -2.23 20.23
C LYS A 52 3.43 -2.17 21.63
N MET A 53 2.14 -1.84 21.71
CA MET A 53 1.35 -1.94 22.95
C MET A 53 -0.15 -2.02 22.66
N ASN A 54 -0.93 -2.40 23.66
CA ASN A 54 -2.39 -2.38 23.60
C ASN A 54 -2.91 -1.14 24.33
N SER A 55 -3.02 -0.01 23.63
CA SER A 55 -3.44 1.26 24.24
C SER A 55 -4.13 2.15 23.22
N LYS A 56 -4.99 3.04 23.71
CA LYS A 56 -5.60 4.09 22.89
C LYS A 56 -4.55 5.14 22.53
N VAL A 57 -4.22 5.25 21.24
CA VAL A 57 -3.27 6.23 20.73
C VAL A 57 -4.03 7.32 19.97
N GLN A 58 -3.69 8.57 20.27
CA GLN A 58 -4.01 9.71 19.44
C GLN A 58 -2.80 10.06 18.59
N TRP A 59 -3.01 10.27 17.30
CA TRP A 59 -1.94 10.62 16.36
C TRP A 59 -2.09 12.08 15.95
N SER A 60 -0.99 12.82 15.91
CA SER A 60 -0.97 14.16 15.31
C SER A 60 0.27 14.37 14.46
N VAL A 61 0.17 15.27 13.49
CA VAL A 61 1.28 15.65 12.61
C VAL A 61 1.55 17.15 12.67
N ALA A 62 2.80 17.54 12.48
CA ALA A 62 3.23 18.93 12.44
C ALA A 62 4.27 19.16 11.33
N GLY A 63 4.51 20.44 11.00
CA GLY A 63 5.50 20.87 9.99
C GLY A 63 4.98 20.90 8.55
N GLY A 64 3.72 20.54 8.29
CA GLY A 64 3.05 20.72 6.98
C GLY A 64 3.56 19.86 5.82
N ASN A 65 4.68 19.15 5.98
CA ASN A 65 5.28 18.31 4.94
C ASN A 65 4.65 16.92 4.86
N ILE A 66 3.98 16.49 5.92
CA ILE A 66 3.26 15.21 5.99
C ILE A 66 1.83 15.43 6.46
N LYS A 67 0.93 14.52 6.05
CA LYS A 67 -0.44 14.45 6.56
C LYS A 67 -0.70 13.06 7.12
N ILE A 68 -1.48 12.99 8.20
CA ILE A 68 -2.08 11.72 8.63
C ILE A 68 -3.00 11.29 7.52
N HIS A 69 -2.72 10.11 7.03
CA HIS A 69 -3.45 9.48 5.97
C HIS A 69 -4.49 8.52 6.54
N LYS A 70 -4.08 7.71 7.51
CA LYS A 70 -4.98 6.85 8.28
C LYS A 70 -4.37 6.43 9.60
N THR A 71 -5.20 6.09 10.56
CA THR A 71 -4.79 5.51 11.83
C THR A 71 -5.56 4.21 12.08
N SER A 72 -5.01 3.29 12.86
CA SER A 72 -5.77 2.17 13.40
C SER A 72 -6.98 2.67 14.19
N GLY A 73 -8.10 1.95 14.15
CA GLY A 73 -9.27 2.26 14.99
C GLY A 73 -8.93 2.32 16.49
N LYS A 74 -9.67 3.12 17.26
CA LYS A 74 -9.47 3.31 18.70
C LYS A 74 -9.53 1.95 19.42
N GLY A 75 -8.53 1.65 20.26
CA GLY A 75 -8.53 0.47 21.14
C GLY A 75 -8.09 -0.85 20.49
N LYS A 76 -7.50 -0.85 19.29
CA LYS A 76 -6.92 -2.06 18.70
C LYS A 76 -5.54 -2.39 19.31
N PRO A 77 -5.21 -3.68 19.47
CA PRO A 77 -3.85 -4.08 19.78
C PRO A 77 -2.93 -3.67 18.62
N TRP A 78 -1.74 -3.13 18.94
CA TRP A 78 -0.76 -2.64 17.95
C TRP A 78 -1.24 -1.45 17.11
N PRO A 79 -1.53 -0.31 17.75
CA PRO A 79 -2.02 0.87 17.06
C PRO A 79 -0.97 1.39 16.07
N TYR A 80 -1.46 1.83 14.91
CA TYR A 80 -0.63 2.31 13.81
C TYR A 80 -1.13 3.64 13.24
N CYS A 81 -0.25 4.32 12.52
CA CYS A 81 -0.50 5.52 11.75
C CYS A 81 0.24 5.46 10.42
N TYR A 82 -0.49 5.80 9.37
CA TYR A 82 -0.03 6.01 8.02
C TYR A 82 0.10 7.50 7.79
N VAL A 83 1.26 7.95 7.34
CA VAL A 83 1.45 9.34 6.91
C VAL A 83 1.96 9.39 5.49
N LYS A 84 1.50 10.41 4.77
CA LYS A 84 1.88 10.69 3.39
C LYS A 84 2.64 12.00 3.32
N ALA A 85 3.74 11.99 2.58
CA ALA A 85 4.51 13.18 2.26
C ALA A 85 3.78 14.01 1.20
N VAL A 86 3.29 15.18 1.59
CA VAL A 86 2.65 16.15 0.68
C VAL A 86 3.65 17.16 0.12
N LYS A 87 4.78 17.35 0.82
CA LYS A 87 5.95 18.12 0.37
C LYS A 87 7.22 17.33 0.69
N THR A 88 8.30 17.64 0.00
CA THR A 88 9.64 17.13 0.34
C THR A 88 10.17 17.91 1.53
N GLY A 89 10.69 17.22 2.54
CA GLY A 89 11.24 17.83 3.75
C GLY A 89 11.05 16.95 4.98
N THR A 90 11.19 17.56 6.15
CA THR A 90 10.99 16.87 7.43
C THR A 90 9.58 17.10 7.93
N GLY A 91 8.85 16.02 8.23
CA GLY A 91 7.55 16.05 8.89
C GLY A 91 7.63 15.52 10.31
N ILE A 92 6.72 15.95 11.19
CA ILE A 92 6.69 15.50 12.58
C ILE A 92 5.46 14.65 12.83
N VAL A 93 5.62 13.47 13.44
CA VAL A 93 4.50 12.61 13.90
C VAL A 93 4.58 12.49 15.41
N LYS A 94 3.49 12.79 16.11
CA LYS A 94 3.35 12.59 17.56
C LYS A 94 2.40 11.42 17.79
N CYS A 95 2.83 10.46 18.60
CA CYS A 95 1.96 9.40 19.12
C CYS A 95 1.68 9.66 20.59
N ILE A 96 0.42 9.96 20.90
CA ILE A 96 -0.04 10.46 22.19
C ILE A 96 -0.83 9.35 22.88
N VAL A 97 -0.34 8.89 24.02
CA VAL A 97 -0.99 7.89 24.88
C VAL A 97 -1.16 8.49 26.26
N ASN A 98 -2.38 8.51 26.79
CA ASN A 98 -2.68 9.07 28.11
C ASN A 98 -2.07 10.48 28.32
N LYS A 99 -2.25 11.36 27.32
CA LYS A 99 -1.70 12.74 27.26
C LYS A 99 -0.16 12.85 27.21
N LYS A 100 0.58 11.74 27.11
CA LYS A 100 2.05 11.70 26.96
C LYS A 100 2.44 11.37 25.53
N ILE A 101 3.47 12.03 25.00
CA ILE A 101 4.04 11.69 23.69
C ILE A 101 5.04 10.55 23.88
N LEU A 102 4.83 9.45 23.16
CA LEU A 102 5.69 8.27 23.23
C LEU A 102 6.58 8.14 21.99
N LYS A 103 7.59 7.27 22.10
CA LYS A 103 8.42 6.85 20.96
C LYS A 103 7.64 5.81 20.15
N CYS A 104 7.64 5.98 18.83
CA CYS A 104 6.94 5.09 17.91
C CYS A 104 7.90 4.59 16.83
N LYS A 105 7.73 3.33 16.37
CA LYS A 105 8.57 2.75 15.32
C LYS A 105 8.14 3.32 13.98
N VAL A 106 9.07 3.95 13.26
CA VAL A 106 8.81 4.54 11.94
C VAL A 106 9.50 3.72 10.85
N LYS A 107 8.80 3.48 9.74
CA LYS A 107 9.37 2.94 8.51
C LYS A 107 8.97 3.81 7.32
N VAL A 108 9.92 4.57 6.77
CA VAL A 108 9.72 5.34 5.53
C VAL A 108 9.89 4.39 4.34
N LEU A 109 8.95 4.43 3.40
CA LEU A 109 9.03 3.66 2.17
C LEU A 109 9.87 4.37 1.12
N ALA A 110 10.65 3.59 0.36
CA ALA A 110 11.28 4.10 -0.86
C ALA A 110 10.21 4.62 -1.83
N LYS A 111 10.50 5.68 -2.58
CA LYS A 111 9.60 6.17 -3.63
C LYS A 111 9.34 5.09 -4.70
N SER A 112 10.35 4.28 -5.00
CA SER A 112 10.27 3.09 -5.87
C SER A 112 9.54 1.90 -5.26
N ALA A 113 9.00 2.02 -4.05
CA ALA A 113 8.12 1.00 -3.47
C ALA A 113 6.80 0.90 -4.23
N PHE A 114 6.35 1.95 -4.93
CA PHE A 114 5.09 1.89 -5.66
C PHE A 114 5.17 0.89 -6.82
N ILE A 115 4.36 -0.16 -6.75
CA ILE A 115 4.26 -1.21 -7.78
C ILE A 115 3.17 -0.84 -8.78
N GLY A 116 2.07 -0.27 -8.31
CA GLY A 116 1.06 0.26 -9.20
C GLY A 116 -0.27 0.56 -8.52
N ASP A 117 -1.02 1.40 -9.20
CA ASP A 117 -2.44 1.68 -9.03
C ASP A 117 -3.22 0.90 -10.10
N PHE A 118 -4.39 0.42 -9.73
CA PHE A 118 -5.28 -0.31 -10.61
C PHE A 118 -6.71 0.09 -10.34
N THR A 119 -7.54 0.03 -11.37
CA THR A 119 -8.98 0.31 -11.27
C THR A 119 -9.75 -0.61 -12.20
N ASP A 120 -11.03 -0.83 -11.91
CA ASP A 120 -11.92 -1.55 -12.81
C ASP A 120 -12.38 -0.66 -13.98
N ASP A 121 -13.19 -1.20 -14.87
CA ASP A 121 -13.67 -0.45 -16.04
C ASP A 121 -14.64 0.67 -15.66
N ALA A 122 -15.46 0.46 -14.62
CA ALA A 122 -16.41 1.45 -14.11
C ALA A 122 -15.77 2.52 -13.21
N ARG A 123 -14.48 2.37 -12.87
CA ARG A 123 -13.76 3.27 -11.95
C ARG A 123 -14.39 3.35 -10.56
N GLU A 124 -15.00 2.26 -10.12
CA GLU A 124 -15.59 2.12 -8.79
C GLU A 124 -14.63 1.42 -7.82
N VAL A 125 -13.78 0.53 -8.34
CA VAL A 125 -12.77 -0.20 -7.56
C VAL A 125 -11.40 0.40 -7.82
N TYR A 126 -10.60 0.51 -6.76
CA TYR A 126 -9.21 0.95 -6.78
C TYR A 126 -8.35 0.03 -5.94
N LEU A 127 -7.16 -0.28 -6.44
CA LEU A 127 -6.16 -1.08 -5.74
C LEU A 127 -4.79 -0.44 -5.92
N ASP A 128 -4.16 -0.08 -4.81
CA ASP A 128 -2.79 0.43 -4.78
C ASP A 128 -1.86 -0.57 -4.14
N ILE A 129 -0.69 -0.81 -4.75
CA ILE A 129 0.27 -1.82 -4.30
C ILE A 129 1.65 -1.21 -4.09
N PHE A 130 2.26 -1.55 -2.96
CA PHE A 130 3.58 -1.09 -2.57
C PHE A 130 4.47 -2.27 -2.16
N LYS A 131 5.76 -2.18 -2.44
CA LYS A 131 6.80 -3.09 -1.96
C LYS A 131 7.32 -2.60 -0.62
N ASN A 132 7.29 -3.46 0.38
CA ASN A 132 7.70 -3.19 1.75
C ASN A 132 8.77 -4.21 2.19
N GLY A 133 10.02 -4.00 1.74
CA GLY A 133 11.09 -4.98 1.92
C GLY A 133 10.86 -6.22 1.05
N SER A 134 10.80 -7.40 1.67
CA SER A 134 10.48 -8.67 0.99
C SER A 134 8.97 -8.89 0.80
N LYS A 135 8.13 -8.09 1.45
CA LYS A 135 6.66 -8.17 1.37
C LYS A 135 6.07 -7.12 0.43
N TYR A 136 4.78 -7.28 0.17
CA TYR A 136 3.93 -6.31 -0.51
C TYR A 136 2.80 -5.87 0.40
N VAL A 137 2.30 -4.67 0.15
CA VAL A 137 1.14 -4.09 0.82
C VAL A 137 0.15 -3.61 -0.23
N GLY A 138 -1.13 -3.96 -0.06
CA GLY A 138 -2.23 -3.48 -0.88
C GLY A 138 -3.20 -2.60 -0.10
N PHE A 139 -3.76 -1.60 -0.78
CA PHE A 139 -4.90 -0.81 -0.31
C PHE A 139 -6.01 -0.94 -1.33
N PHE A 140 -7.16 -1.43 -0.89
CA PHE A 140 -8.32 -1.66 -1.74
C PHE A 140 -9.43 -0.68 -1.35
N ARG A 141 -10.08 -0.09 -2.34
CA ARG A 141 -11.27 0.74 -2.15
C ARG A 141 -12.29 0.37 -3.21
N GLN A 142 -13.54 0.24 -2.78
CA GLN A 142 -14.71 0.20 -3.65
C GLN A 142 -15.63 1.34 -3.27
N PHE A 143 -15.96 2.18 -4.24
CA PHE A 143 -16.71 3.42 -4.05
C PHE A 143 -18.01 3.16 -3.28
N ARG A 144 -18.23 3.95 -2.21
CA ARG A 144 -19.41 3.89 -1.31
C ARG A 144 -19.67 2.55 -0.61
N LEU A 145 -18.89 1.50 -0.87
CA LEU A 145 -19.11 0.18 -0.29
C LEU A 145 -18.05 -0.18 0.76
N ALA A 146 -16.76 -0.07 0.41
CA ALA A 146 -15.72 -0.71 1.20
C ALA A 146 -14.35 -0.08 1.05
N GLN A 147 -13.56 -0.12 2.12
CA GLN A 147 -12.14 0.22 2.08
C GLN A 147 -11.36 -0.76 2.97
N MET A 148 -10.45 -1.51 2.35
CA MET A 148 -9.50 -2.33 3.08
C MET A 148 -8.14 -1.70 3.02
N ASP A 149 -7.56 -1.56 4.19
CA ASP A 149 -6.27 -0.94 4.32
C ASP A 149 -5.30 -1.99 4.79
N TRP A 150 -4.10 -1.91 4.23
CA TRP A 150 -2.99 -2.68 4.73
C TRP A 150 -3.16 -4.19 4.57
N LEU A 151 -3.52 -4.62 3.36
CA LEU A 151 -3.46 -6.03 3.02
C LEU A 151 -1.98 -6.39 2.83
N GLU A 152 -1.41 -7.22 3.70
CA GLU A 152 -0.01 -7.64 3.61
C GLU A 152 0.14 -8.96 2.88
N GLY A 153 1.21 -9.11 2.10
CA GLY A 153 1.37 -10.34 1.36
C GLY A 153 2.71 -10.57 0.69
N THR A 154 2.75 -11.66 -0.05
CA THR A 154 3.93 -12.13 -0.79
C THR A 154 3.52 -12.64 -2.16
N ILE A 155 4.48 -12.72 -3.07
CA ILE A 155 4.30 -13.30 -4.39
C ILE A 155 4.82 -14.74 -4.36
N LYS A 156 3.99 -15.69 -4.81
CA LYS A 156 4.40 -17.07 -5.08
C LYS A 156 3.84 -17.46 -6.44
N ASN A 157 4.68 -18.02 -7.31
CA ASN A 157 4.31 -18.47 -8.66
C ASN A 157 3.57 -17.39 -9.47
N GLY A 158 4.05 -16.14 -9.41
CA GLY A 158 3.45 -15.01 -10.13
C GLY A 158 2.12 -14.51 -9.57
N ILE A 159 1.62 -15.06 -8.46
CA ILE A 159 0.39 -14.64 -7.80
C ILE A 159 0.74 -13.91 -6.51
N LEU A 160 0.31 -12.66 -6.40
CA LEU A 160 0.38 -11.90 -5.17
C LEU A 160 -0.80 -12.31 -4.27
N THR A 161 -0.53 -12.86 -3.09
CA THR A 161 -1.56 -13.15 -2.09
C THR A 161 -1.44 -12.13 -0.98
N LEU A 162 -2.51 -11.37 -0.72
CA LEU A 162 -2.58 -10.37 0.34
C LEU A 162 -3.63 -10.79 1.38
N SER A 163 -3.33 -10.57 2.65
CA SER A 163 -4.23 -10.86 3.77
C SER A 163 -4.33 -9.66 4.70
N GLY A 164 -5.51 -9.46 5.28
CA GLY A 164 -5.77 -8.38 6.22
C GLY A 164 -7.15 -8.51 6.84
N SER A 165 -7.78 -7.38 7.08
CA SER A 165 -9.16 -7.32 7.59
C SER A 165 -10.01 -6.37 6.76
N ASP A 166 -11.30 -6.68 6.67
CA ASP A 166 -12.30 -5.79 6.10
C ASP A 166 -12.63 -4.60 7.05
N PRO A 167 -13.53 -3.68 6.67
CA PRO A 167 -13.97 -2.59 7.54
C PRO A 167 -14.58 -3.04 8.88
N ALA A 168 -15.25 -4.19 8.91
CA ALA A 168 -15.84 -4.79 10.11
C ALA A 168 -14.80 -5.54 10.99
N GLY A 169 -13.53 -5.55 10.58
CA GLY A 169 -12.45 -6.24 11.28
C GLY A 169 -12.43 -7.75 11.08
N LYS A 170 -13.22 -8.30 10.16
CA LYS A 170 -13.20 -9.72 9.85
C LYS A 170 -12.05 -10.05 8.91
N PRO A 171 -11.47 -11.26 9.01
CA PRO A 171 -10.34 -11.65 8.19
C PRO A 171 -10.71 -11.74 6.72
N ILE A 172 -9.83 -11.22 5.87
CA ILE A 172 -9.95 -11.33 4.42
C ILE A 172 -8.61 -11.72 3.79
N THR A 173 -8.67 -12.52 2.74
CA THR A 173 -7.54 -12.87 1.89
C THR A 173 -7.94 -12.70 0.45
N VAL A 174 -7.11 -11.98 -0.29
CA VAL A 174 -7.30 -11.69 -1.71
C VAL A 174 -6.06 -12.12 -2.48
N THR A 175 -6.24 -12.41 -3.75
CA THR A 175 -5.12 -12.68 -4.66
C THR A 175 -5.18 -11.75 -5.84
N LEU A 176 -4.02 -11.34 -6.33
CA LEU A 176 -3.86 -10.63 -7.58
C LEU A 176 -3.01 -11.47 -8.52
N SER A 177 -3.60 -11.84 -9.66
CA SER A 177 -2.92 -12.52 -10.76
C SER A 177 -2.92 -11.66 -12.02
N CYS A 178 -2.07 -12.01 -12.98
CA CYS A 178 -1.98 -11.31 -14.25
C CYS A 178 -2.52 -12.20 -15.37
N LYS A 179 -3.38 -11.65 -16.25
CA LYS A 179 -3.79 -12.28 -17.50
C LYS A 179 -3.62 -11.26 -18.63
N GLY A 180 -2.50 -11.34 -19.34
CA GLY A 180 -2.07 -10.29 -20.26
C GLY A 180 -1.85 -8.96 -19.53
N SER A 181 -2.43 -7.88 -20.06
CA SER A 181 -2.39 -6.54 -19.43
C SER A 181 -3.35 -6.39 -18.24
N LYS A 182 -4.31 -7.31 -18.07
CA LYS A 182 -5.30 -7.26 -17.00
C LYS A 182 -4.74 -7.82 -15.70
N ARG A 183 -5.23 -7.29 -14.58
CA ARG A 183 -5.01 -7.83 -13.24
C ARG A 183 -6.33 -8.41 -12.74
N ILE A 184 -6.30 -9.64 -12.26
CA ILE A 184 -7.50 -10.30 -11.74
C ILE A 184 -7.37 -10.32 -10.23
N PHE A 185 -8.20 -9.52 -9.56
CA PHE A 185 -8.29 -9.44 -8.11
C PHE A 185 -9.38 -10.40 -7.64
N THR A 186 -9.04 -11.37 -6.79
CA THR A 186 -9.96 -12.43 -6.38
C THR A 186 -10.12 -12.44 -4.87
N PHE A 187 -11.35 -12.54 -4.38
CA PHE A 187 -11.67 -12.72 -2.97
C PHE A 187 -11.49 -14.19 -2.57
N LYS A 188 -10.29 -14.60 -2.20
CA LYS A 188 -9.96 -16.00 -1.92
C LYS A 188 -10.64 -16.52 -0.65
N LYS A 189 -10.65 -15.73 0.42
CA LYS A 189 -11.31 -16.06 1.68
C LYS A 189 -11.85 -14.78 2.30
N THR A 190 -13.14 -14.75 2.57
CA THR A 190 -13.83 -13.63 3.22
C THR A 190 -14.98 -14.19 4.02
N VAL A 191 -15.31 -13.54 5.14
CA VAL A 191 -16.53 -13.80 5.91
C VAL A 191 -17.43 -12.57 5.95
N TRP A 192 -17.14 -11.57 5.10
CA TRP A 192 -17.94 -10.36 4.99
C TRP A 192 -19.05 -10.54 3.96
N GLU A 193 -20.27 -10.18 4.34
CA GLU A 193 -21.47 -10.34 3.49
C GLU A 193 -21.43 -9.55 2.19
N HIS A 194 -20.69 -8.43 2.14
CA HIS A 194 -20.58 -7.60 0.93
C HIS A 194 -19.59 -8.15 -0.10
N PHE A 195 -18.80 -9.19 0.24
CA PHE A 195 -17.90 -9.84 -0.71
C PHE A 195 -18.16 -11.33 -0.81
N THR A 196 -18.34 -11.80 -2.03
CA THR A 196 -18.51 -13.23 -2.29
C THR A 196 -17.15 -13.91 -2.41
N GLN A 197 -16.93 -14.99 -1.65
CA GLN A 197 -15.74 -15.81 -1.80
C GLN A 197 -15.67 -16.39 -3.23
N GLY A 198 -14.49 -16.36 -3.85
CA GLY A 198 -14.27 -16.78 -5.23
C GLY A 198 -14.59 -15.73 -6.28
N SER A 199 -15.30 -14.65 -5.92
CA SER A 199 -15.59 -13.56 -6.86
C SER A 199 -14.32 -12.84 -7.29
N THR A 200 -14.37 -12.28 -8.50
CA THR A 200 -13.23 -11.60 -9.11
C THR A 200 -13.60 -10.23 -9.63
N VAL A 201 -12.70 -9.28 -9.47
CA VAL A 201 -12.73 -7.97 -10.12
C VAL A 201 -11.60 -7.90 -11.13
N ILE A 202 -11.94 -7.56 -12.37
CA ILE A 202 -10.94 -7.31 -13.41
C ILE A 202 -10.47 -5.87 -13.28
N LEU A 203 -9.18 -5.69 -13.06
CA LEU A 203 -8.55 -4.39 -12.93
C LEU A 203 -7.59 -4.14 -14.10
N LYS A 204 -7.51 -2.88 -14.51
CA LYS A 204 -6.53 -2.35 -15.45
C LYS A 204 -5.66 -1.31 -14.74
N LYS A 205 -4.49 -1.05 -15.30
CA LYS A 205 -3.65 0.07 -14.88
C LYS A 205 -4.44 1.35 -15.08
N CYS A 206 -4.41 2.24 -14.10
CA CYS A 206 -5.04 3.55 -14.24
C CYS A 206 -4.37 4.34 -15.38
N SER A 207 -5.15 5.04 -16.20
CA SER A 207 -4.65 5.82 -17.34
C SER A 207 -4.17 7.22 -16.91
N GLY A 208 -3.00 7.64 -17.39
CA GLY A 208 -2.49 9.01 -17.19
C GLY A 208 -2.33 9.40 -15.72
N SER A 209 -2.72 10.64 -15.37
CA SER A 209 -2.64 11.15 -13.99
C SER A 209 -3.72 10.59 -13.05
N ASP A 210 -4.74 9.89 -13.60
CA ASP A 210 -5.92 9.47 -12.85
C ASP A 210 -5.57 8.45 -11.78
N GLY A 211 -4.63 7.56 -12.07
CA GLY A 211 -4.16 6.59 -11.09
C GLY A 211 -3.56 7.25 -9.87
N TYR A 212 -2.62 8.16 -10.12
CA TYR A 212 -2.02 8.95 -9.05
C TYR A 212 -3.09 9.76 -8.30
N LYS A 213 -3.99 10.47 -9.00
CA LYS A 213 -5.07 11.30 -8.41
C LYS A 213 -6.07 10.48 -7.59
N HIS A 214 -6.50 9.31 -8.06
CA HIS A 214 -7.41 8.42 -7.33
C HIS A 214 -6.71 7.67 -6.20
N ALA A 215 -5.43 7.34 -6.34
CA ALA A 215 -4.56 6.94 -5.24
C ALA A 215 -4.20 8.12 -4.30
N LEU A 216 -4.62 9.36 -4.60
CA LEU A 216 -4.65 10.43 -3.61
C LEU A 216 -6.06 10.58 -3.00
N ALA A 217 -7.12 10.40 -3.81
CA ALA A 217 -8.51 10.61 -3.43
C ALA A 217 -9.18 9.41 -2.72
N GLY A 218 -8.64 8.19 -2.85
CA GLY A 218 -9.08 6.99 -2.11
C GLY A 218 -8.64 6.91 -0.68
N PHE A 219 -8.17 8.04 -0.20
CA PHE A 219 -7.58 8.21 1.08
C PHE A 219 -7.95 9.59 1.69
N MET A 220 -9.04 10.19 1.20
CA MET A 220 -9.86 11.20 1.89
C MET A 220 -11.15 10.52 2.34
#